data_AF-A0A6L9LWT5-F1
#
_entry.id   AF-A0A6L9LWT5-F1
#
_cell.length_a   1.000
_cell.length_b   1.000
_cell.length_c   1.000
_cell.angle_alpha   90.00
_cell.angle_beta   90.00
_cell.angle_gamma   90.00
#
_symmetry.space_group_name_H-M   'P 1'
#
loop_
_entity.id
_entity.type
_entity.pdbx_description
1 polymer ?
#
loop_
_entity_poly.entity_id
_entity_poly.type
_entity_poly.pdbx_seq_one_letter_code
_entity_poly.pdbx_strand_id
1 'polypeptide(L)'
;MRTIFIALMLALTLAACGTKDETPESPVTPPDAAATQDQSPTQAADPTAVADPIPEGPVGTMQLADGSTLVITELVKLDKFYLYLSGKLNGRSSTIVSFTRFSDLRGFNAFVFKDQNNFIITTKRGKELVFTDAHVYIGNDSPDTYSFYIMDENLDKKLVTVPKKDVATIKIN
;
A
#
# COMPACT_ATOMS: atom_id res chain seq x y z
N MET A 1 35.71 19.35 -32.85
CA MET A 1 36.02 20.79 -32.63
C MET A 1 35.01 21.63 -33.39
N ARG A 2 34.76 22.89 -32.97
CA ARG A 2 33.53 23.70 -33.18
C ARG A 2 32.40 23.23 -32.25
N THR A 3 31.94 23.92 -31.17
CA THR A 3 31.73 25.37 -30.85
C THR A 3 30.82 26.03 -31.88
N ILE A 4 29.65 26.64 -31.61
CA ILE A 4 29.20 27.77 -30.74
C ILE A 4 27.64 27.70 -30.69
N PHE A 5 26.81 28.33 -29.82
CA PHE A 5 26.77 28.88 -28.43
C PHE A 5 25.37 29.60 -28.30
N ILE A 6 24.93 30.07 -27.11
CA ILE A 6 23.77 31.01 -26.88
C ILE A 6 22.35 30.37 -27.06
N ALA A 7 21.40 30.23 -26.11
CA ALA A 7 20.93 30.97 -24.91
C ALA A 7 20.02 32.20 -25.17
N LEU A 8 18.73 32.20 -24.73
CA LEU A 8 18.08 33.38 -24.13
C LEU A 8 16.69 33.09 -23.48
N MET A 9 16.41 33.87 -22.43
CA MET A 9 15.22 34.17 -21.61
C MET A 9 13.84 34.13 -22.32
N LEU A 10 12.68 34.03 -21.63
CA LEU A 10 12.02 35.05 -20.78
C LEU A 10 10.83 34.39 -20.03
N ALA A 11 10.79 34.27 -18.70
CA ALA A 11 10.40 35.25 -17.66
C ALA A 11 8.88 35.51 -17.48
N LEU A 12 8.42 35.23 -16.25
CA LEU A 12 7.35 35.83 -15.43
C LEU A 12 6.15 36.55 -16.08
N THR A 13 4.94 36.23 -15.58
CA THR A 13 4.00 37.25 -15.08
C THR A 13 3.43 36.84 -13.71
N LEU A 14 3.22 37.83 -12.84
CA LEU A 14 2.66 37.71 -11.49
C LEU A 14 1.21 38.22 -11.44
N ALA A 15 0.49 37.73 -10.41
CA ALA A 15 -0.52 38.43 -9.60
C ALA A 15 -1.74 39.11 -10.25
N ALA A 16 -2.91 38.78 -9.70
CA ALA A 16 -3.96 39.76 -9.39
C ALA A 16 -4.75 39.31 -8.15
N CYS A 17 -4.62 40.05 -7.04
CA CYS A 17 -5.58 39.99 -5.93
C CYS A 17 -6.78 40.88 -6.27
N GLY A 18 -7.97 40.53 -5.78
CA GLY A 18 -9.19 41.31 -5.97
C GLY A 18 -10.16 41.11 -4.81
N THR A 19 -9.96 41.87 -3.73
CA THR A 19 -10.78 41.84 -2.52
C THR A 19 -11.84 42.93 -2.51
N LYS A 20 -13.04 42.59 -1.99
CA LYS A 20 -13.83 43.37 -1.02
C LYS A 20 -14.48 44.71 -1.46
N ASP A 21 -15.82 44.72 -1.37
CA ASP A 21 -16.70 45.78 -0.85
C ASP A 21 -17.60 45.08 0.21
N GLU A 22 -17.88 45.53 1.44
CA GLU A 22 -18.33 46.84 2.00
C GLU A 22 -19.82 47.19 1.76
N THR A 23 -20.64 47.69 2.71
CA THR A 23 -20.70 47.57 4.20
C THR A 23 -22.20 47.59 4.65
N PRO A 24 -22.71 48.33 5.69
CA PRO A 24 -23.37 47.77 6.89
C PRO A 24 -24.91 47.95 7.00
N GLU A 25 -25.56 47.24 7.95
CA GLU A 25 -26.11 47.82 9.21
C GLU A 25 -26.78 46.78 10.13
N SER A 26 -26.73 47.04 11.45
CA SER A 26 -27.27 46.19 12.53
C SER A 26 -28.65 46.69 13.00
N PRO A 27 -29.33 46.00 13.94
CA PRO A 27 -29.09 46.36 15.34
C PRO A 27 -28.91 45.16 16.29
N VAL A 28 -28.36 45.45 17.47
CA VAL A 28 -27.88 44.48 18.46
C VAL A 28 -28.85 44.41 19.65
N THR A 29 -29.13 43.21 20.17
CA THR A 29 -29.62 43.04 21.55
C THR A 29 -29.07 41.73 22.16
N PRO A 30 -28.22 41.80 23.20
CA PRO A 30 -27.86 40.66 24.06
C PRO A 30 -28.42 40.86 25.49
N PRO A 31 -28.14 39.98 26.46
CA PRO A 31 -27.83 38.55 26.38
C PRO A 31 -28.90 37.72 27.14
N ASP A 32 -28.86 36.38 27.03
CA ASP A 32 -29.07 35.57 28.23
C ASP A 32 -28.26 34.27 28.17
N ALA A 33 -27.72 33.86 29.32
CA ALA A 33 -26.74 32.78 29.40
C ALA A 33 -27.36 31.51 29.98
N ALA A 34 -27.36 30.43 29.20
CA ALA A 34 -27.55 29.07 29.70
C ALA A 34 -26.68 28.11 28.91
N ALA A 35 -25.72 27.47 29.60
CA ALA A 35 -24.91 26.41 29.02
C ALA A 35 -25.71 25.08 29.02
N THR A 36 -25.60 24.32 27.93
CA THR A 36 -25.88 22.88 27.91
C THR A 36 -24.83 22.19 27.03
N GLN A 37 -24.42 21.01 27.45
CA GLN A 37 -23.28 20.25 26.91
C GLN A 37 -23.61 19.49 25.61
N ASP A 38 -22.54 19.02 24.97
CA ASP A 38 -22.44 17.78 24.17
C ASP A 38 -23.58 17.43 23.20
N GLN A 39 -23.26 17.51 21.90
CA GLN A 39 -22.99 16.28 21.14
C GLN A 39 -22.35 16.61 19.77
N SER A 40 -21.07 16.28 19.60
CA SER A 40 -20.54 16.04 18.26
C SER A 40 -21.34 14.91 17.61
N PRO A 41 -21.80 15.02 16.35
CA PRO A 41 -22.55 13.95 15.73
C PRO A 41 -21.69 12.70 15.65
N THR A 42 -22.14 11.63 16.31
CA THR A 42 -21.54 10.30 16.19
C THR A 42 -21.51 9.94 14.71
N GLN A 43 -20.29 9.86 14.15
CA GLN A 43 -20.08 9.45 12.77
C GLN A 43 -20.61 8.02 12.63
N ALA A 44 -21.76 7.87 11.97
CA ALA A 44 -22.37 6.58 11.75
C ALA A 44 -21.38 5.71 10.96
N ALA A 45 -20.93 4.62 11.58
CA ALA A 45 -20.12 3.63 10.89
C ALA A 45 -20.93 3.06 9.74
N ASP A 46 -20.37 3.13 8.54
CA ASP A 46 -21.04 2.75 7.29
C ASP A 46 -21.43 1.26 7.35
N PRO A 47 -22.74 0.89 7.42
CA PRO A 47 -23.18 -0.45 7.81
C PRO A 47 -22.99 -1.51 6.71
N THR A 48 -22.24 -1.18 5.66
CA THR A 48 -22.07 -2.01 4.44
C THR A 48 -20.61 -2.35 4.15
N ALA A 49 -19.70 -2.12 5.09
CA ALA A 49 -18.36 -2.69 5.03
C ALA A 49 -18.42 -4.20 5.31
N VAL A 50 -18.62 -5.01 4.26
CA VAL A 50 -18.45 -6.47 4.33
C VAL A 50 -17.00 -6.74 4.74
N ALA A 51 -16.80 -7.11 6.01
CA ALA A 51 -15.50 -7.48 6.53
C ALA A 51 -14.99 -8.70 5.76
N ASP A 52 -13.89 -8.53 5.03
CA ASP A 52 -13.23 -9.62 4.30
C ASP A 52 -12.61 -10.58 5.33
N PRO A 53 -13.12 -11.83 5.46
CA PRO A 53 -12.71 -12.71 6.54
C PRO A 53 -11.28 -13.22 6.29
N ILE A 54 -10.33 -12.65 7.03
CA ILE A 54 -9.00 -13.20 7.20
C ILE A 54 -9.16 -14.59 7.88
N PRO A 55 -8.55 -15.66 7.35
CA PRO A 55 -8.72 -16.99 7.92
C PRO A 55 -8.14 -17.08 9.34
N GLU A 56 -8.79 -17.87 10.19
CA GLU A 56 -8.26 -18.24 11.50
C GLU A 56 -7.08 -19.22 11.33
N GLY A 57 -5.85 -18.69 11.33
CA GLY A 57 -4.63 -19.47 11.22
C GLY A 57 -3.60 -18.86 10.24
N PRO A 58 -2.49 -19.56 9.95
CA PRO A 58 -1.45 -19.05 9.08
C PRO A 58 -1.92 -18.74 7.66
N VAL A 59 -1.85 -17.46 7.28
CA VAL A 59 -2.19 -16.96 5.93
C VAL A 59 -1.19 -17.40 4.85
N GLY A 60 0.00 -17.87 5.24
CA GLY A 60 1.02 -18.29 4.28
C GLY A 60 2.35 -18.71 4.90
N THR A 61 3.36 -18.90 4.05
CA THR A 61 4.75 -19.13 4.47
C THR A 61 5.71 -18.34 3.58
N MET A 62 6.86 -17.97 4.13
CA MET A 62 7.97 -17.35 3.43
C MET A 62 9.19 -18.25 3.56
N GLN A 63 9.81 -18.60 2.43
CA GLN A 63 11.10 -19.28 2.40
C GLN A 63 12.20 -18.26 2.07
N LEU A 64 13.24 -18.24 2.90
CA LEU A 64 14.38 -17.35 2.75
C LEU A 64 15.47 -17.99 1.87
N ALA A 65 16.39 -17.17 1.37
CA ALA A 65 17.49 -17.59 0.51
C ALA A 65 18.52 -18.49 1.23
N ASP A 66 18.57 -18.46 2.57
CA ASP A 66 19.35 -19.39 3.39
C ASP A 66 18.67 -20.77 3.59
N GLY A 67 17.46 -20.94 3.05
CA GLY A 67 16.65 -22.16 3.16
C GLY A 67 15.71 -22.21 4.36
N SER A 68 15.82 -21.27 5.32
CA SER A 68 14.91 -21.18 6.46
C SER A 68 13.48 -20.80 6.03
N THR A 69 12.50 -21.09 6.87
CA THR A 69 11.08 -20.85 6.58
C THR A 69 10.40 -20.13 7.74
N LEU A 70 9.74 -19.02 7.43
CA LEU A 70 8.89 -18.26 8.34
C LEU A 70 7.42 -18.62 8.08
N VAL A 71 6.68 -18.89 9.14
CA VAL A 71 5.22 -19.07 9.08
C VAL A 71 4.57 -17.70 9.21
N ILE A 72 3.82 -17.29 8.18
CA ILE A 72 3.14 -15.99 8.17
C ILE A 72 1.79 -16.17 8.85
N THR A 73 1.64 -15.58 10.04
CA THR A 73 0.38 -15.60 10.80
C THR A 73 -0.61 -14.61 10.23
N GLU A 74 -0.17 -13.39 9.87
CA GLU A 74 -1.06 -12.37 9.29
C GLU A 74 -0.30 -11.45 8.32
N LEU A 75 -0.99 -11.00 7.27
CA LEU A 75 -0.48 -9.98 6.34
C LEU A 75 -0.74 -8.58 6.88
N VAL A 76 0.29 -7.74 6.87
CA VAL A 76 0.15 -6.30 7.12
C VAL A 76 -0.42 -5.62 5.87
N LYS A 77 -1.29 -4.63 6.03
CA LYS A 77 -1.76 -3.79 4.93
C LYS A 77 -0.80 -2.61 4.68
N LEU A 78 -0.50 -2.37 3.41
CA LEU A 78 0.03 -1.12 2.89
C LEU A 78 -1.15 -0.22 2.51
N ASP A 79 -1.45 0.79 3.34
CA ASP A 79 -2.67 1.62 3.22
C ASP A 79 -3.92 0.71 3.13
N LYS A 80 -4.60 0.66 1.98
CA LYS A 80 -5.76 -0.20 1.73
C LYS A 80 -5.46 -1.51 1.01
N PHE A 81 -4.18 -1.81 0.73
CA PHE A 81 -3.75 -2.95 -0.08
C PHE A 81 -2.97 -3.99 0.73
N TYR A 82 -3.17 -5.28 0.44
CA TYR A 82 -2.28 -6.35 0.91
C TYR A 82 -1.08 -6.59 -0.02
N LEU A 83 -1.24 -6.26 -1.30
CA LEU A 83 -0.22 -6.35 -2.32
C LEU A 83 -0.39 -5.16 -3.28
N TYR A 84 0.72 -4.50 -3.58
CA TYR A 84 0.85 -3.65 -4.75
C TYR A 84 2.05 -4.12 -5.57
N LEU A 85 1.88 -4.28 -6.89
CA LEU A 85 2.97 -4.60 -7.80
C LEU A 85 2.87 -3.80 -9.09
N SER A 86 4.02 -3.43 -9.63
CA SER A 86 4.17 -2.79 -10.94
C SER A 86 5.37 -3.38 -11.68
N GLY A 87 5.23 -3.72 -12.96
CA GLY A 87 6.33 -4.30 -13.75
C GLY A 87 5.88 -4.82 -15.11
N LYS A 88 6.78 -5.40 -15.91
CA LYS A 88 6.45 -5.97 -17.21
C LYS A 88 5.91 -7.39 -17.05
N LEU A 89 4.65 -7.62 -17.43
CA LEU A 89 4.07 -8.97 -17.47
C LEU A 89 4.48 -9.70 -18.75
N ASN A 90 5.09 -10.88 -18.59
CA ASN A 90 5.55 -11.77 -19.65
C ASN A 90 6.39 -11.06 -20.73
N GLY A 91 7.20 -10.07 -20.31
CA GLY A 91 8.06 -9.27 -21.18
C GLY A 91 7.36 -8.31 -22.15
N ARG A 92 6.04 -8.09 -22.03
CA ARG A 92 5.25 -7.31 -23.00
C ARG A 92 4.96 -5.88 -22.54
N SER A 93 4.10 -5.74 -21.54
CA SER A 93 3.51 -4.45 -21.14
C SER A 93 3.71 -4.20 -19.65
N SER A 94 4.03 -2.95 -19.31
CA SER A 94 3.93 -2.45 -17.94
C SER A 94 2.52 -2.71 -17.43
N THR A 95 2.43 -3.41 -16.31
CA THR A 95 1.21 -3.93 -15.70
C THR A 95 1.26 -3.56 -14.23
N ILE A 96 0.16 -3.02 -13.71
CA ILE A 96 -0.02 -2.72 -12.29
C ILE A 96 -1.11 -3.65 -11.77
N VAL A 97 -0.88 -4.27 -10.61
CA VAL A 97 -1.88 -5.09 -9.92
C VAL A 97 -1.90 -4.68 -8.45
N SER A 98 -3.08 -4.51 -7.89
CA SER A 98 -3.27 -4.19 -6.47
C SER A 98 -4.42 -5.01 -5.90
N PHE A 99 -4.22 -5.62 -4.73
CA PHE A 99 -5.28 -6.35 -4.04
C PHE A 99 -5.62 -5.67 -2.71
N THR A 100 -6.86 -5.23 -2.58
CA THR A 100 -7.42 -4.66 -1.34
C THR A 100 -8.03 -5.72 -0.43
N ARG A 101 -8.42 -6.86 -1.02
CA ARG A 101 -9.02 -8.02 -0.34
C ARG A 101 -8.03 -9.17 -0.30
N PHE A 102 -7.96 -9.84 0.84
CA PHE A 102 -7.23 -11.09 1.02
C PHE A 102 -7.83 -12.21 0.15
N SER A 103 -9.17 -12.20 -0.06
CA SER A 103 -9.86 -13.15 -0.95
C SER A 103 -9.23 -13.25 -2.34
N ASP A 104 -8.79 -12.12 -2.89
CA ASP A 104 -8.27 -12.02 -4.26
C ASP A 104 -6.81 -12.49 -4.34
N LEU A 105 -6.02 -12.18 -3.29
CA LEU A 105 -4.64 -12.66 -3.15
C LEU A 105 -4.57 -14.20 -3.07
N ARG A 106 -5.57 -14.84 -2.44
CA ARG A 106 -5.71 -16.31 -2.42
C ARG A 106 -5.95 -16.94 -3.79
N GLY A 107 -6.17 -16.16 -4.86
CA GLY A 107 -6.13 -16.68 -6.24
C GLY A 107 -4.71 -17.09 -6.68
N PHE A 108 -3.69 -16.57 -6.01
CA PHE A 108 -2.29 -16.91 -6.19
C PHE A 108 -1.86 -17.99 -5.19
N ASN A 109 -0.93 -18.82 -5.61
CA ASN A 109 -0.37 -19.93 -4.82
C ASN A 109 1.02 -19.57 -4.29
N ALA A 110 1.88 -19.07 -5.18
CA ALA A 110 3.26 -18.71 -4.83
C ALA A 110 3.77 -17.50 -5.62
N PHE A 111 4.66 -16.74 -4.99
CA PHE A 111 5.57 -15.76 -5.58
C PHE A 111 6.98 -16.35 -5.45
N VAL A 112 7.64 -16.63 -6.57
CA VAL A 112 8.99 -17.20 -6.62
C VAL A 112 9.94 -16.14 -7.15
N PHE A 113 10.83 -15.64 -6.29
CA PHE A 113 11.75 -14.55 -6.62
C PHE A 113 13.04 -15.11 -7.21
N LYS A 114 13.47 -14.55 -8.35
CA LYS A 114 14.78 -14.83 -8.96
C LYS A 114 15.81 -13.81 -8.48
N ASP A 115 15.36 -12.57 -8.35
CA ASP A 115 16.04 -11.44 -7.73
C ASP A 115 14.98 -10.45 -7.22
N GLN A 116 15.38 -9.25 -6.78
CA GLN A 116 14.48 -8.23 -6.23
C GLN A 116 13.47 -7.65 -7.25
N ASN A 117 13.74 -7.77 -8.55
CA ASN A 117 12.97 -7.16 -9.64
C ASN A 117 12.37 -8.16 -10.63
N ASN A 118 12.78 -9.44 -10.57
CA ASN A 118 12.30 -10.49 -11.45
C ASN A 118 11.75 -11.67 -10.63
N PHE A 119 10.48 -12.01 -10.86
CA PHE A 119 9.80 -13.06 -10.11
C PHE A 119 8.70 -13.74 -10.95
N ILE A 120 8.18 -14.86 -10.47
CA ILE A 120 7.09 -15.60 -11.07
C ILE A 120 5.94 -15.69 -10.06
N ILE A 121 4.72 -15.37 -10.49
CA ILE A 121 3.50 -15.70 -9.74
C ILE A 121 2.92 -16.99 -10.31
N THR A 122 2.85 -18.04 -9.49
CA THR A 122 2.09 -19.25 -9.80
C THR A 122 0.67 -19.07 -9.26
N THR A 123 -0.33 -19.13 -10.13
CA THR A 123 -1.75 -19.10 -9.72
C THR A 123 -2.21 -20.45 -9.15
N LYS A 124 -3.33 -20.50 -8.41
CA LYS A 124 -3.91 -21.78 -7.95
C LYS A 124 -4.35 -22.73 -9.07
N ARG A 125 -4.41 -22.26 -10.33
CA ARG A 125 -4.64 -23.08 -11.53
C ARG A 125 -3.35 -23.57 -12.20
N GLY A 126 -2.19 -23.40 -11.57
CA GLY A 126 -0.88 -23.80 -12.12
C GLY A 126 -0.35 -22.89 -13.24
N LYS A 127 -1.11 -21.87 -13.68
CA LYS A 127 -0.61 -20.88 -14.64
C LYS A 127 0.44 -20.01 -13.98
N GLU A 128 1.58 -19.88 -14.65
CA GLU A 128 2.66 -18.95 -14.29
C GLU A 128 2.49 -17.58 -14.97
N LEU A 129 2.84 -16.52 -14.23
CA LEU A 129 2.90 -15.14 -14.69
C LEU A 129 4.30 -14.62 -14.37
N VAL A 130 5.11 -14.38 -15.41
CA VAL A 130 6.49 -13.91 -15.24
C VAL A 130 6.48 -12.38 -15.18
N PHE A 131 7.04 -11.81 -14.12
CA PHE A 131 7.23 -10.37 -13.97
C PHE A 131 8.71 -10.04 -14.05
N THR A 132 9.04 -9.03 -14.86
CA THR A 132 10.41 -8.50 -15.03
C THR A 132 10.39 -6.98 -14.90
N ASP A 133 11.53 -6.38 -14.55
CA ASP A 133 11.65 -4.94 -14.25
C ASP A 133 10.56 -4.47 -13.28
N ALA A 134 10.31 -5.28 -12.25
CA ALA A 134 9.14 -5.16 -11.41
C ALA A 134 9.49 -4.69 -9.99
N HIS A 135 8.49 -4.13 -9.31
CA HIS A 135 8.52 -3.79 -7.91
C HIS A 135 7.30 -4.43 -7.23
N VAL A 136 7.53 -5.02 -6.06
CA VAL A 136 6.51 -5.65 -5.23
C VAL A 136 6.57 -5.05 -3.83
N TYR A 137 5.40 -4.75 -3.26
CA TYR A 137 5.25 -4.16 -1.95
C TYR A 137 4.20 -4.95 -1.16
N ILE A 138 4.61 -5.45 0.01
CA ILE A 138 3.83 -6.30 0.91
C ILE A 138 4.11 -5.85 2.33
N GLY A 139 3.06 -5.42 3.03
CA GLY A 139 3.10 -4.96 4.42
C GLY A 139 3.77 -3.61 4.69
N ASN A 140 4.55 -3.08 3.76
CA ASN A 140 5.13 -1.75 3.81
C ASN A 140 5.40 -1.22 2.38
N ASP A 141 5.76 0.06 2.27
CA ASP A 141 6.14 0.77 1.04
C ASP A 141 7.66 0.76 0.78
N SER A 142 8.44 0.03 1.59
CA SER A 142 9.90 -0.04 1.45
C SER A 142 10.29 -0.65 0.10
N PRO A 143 11.27 -0.07 -0.62
CA PRO A 143 11.84 -0.71 -1.80
C PRO A 143 12.61 -2.00 -1.43
N ASP A 144 13.16 -2.07 -0.22
CA ASP A 144 14.17 -3.07 0.16
C ASP A 144 13.67 -4.17 1.09
N THR A 145 12.51 -4.01 1.72
CA THR A 145 11.98 -4.97 2.72
C THR A 145 10.51 -5.33 2.51
N TYR A 146 10.07 -6.43 3.13
CA TYR A 146 8.67 -6.78 3.33
C TYR A 146 8.38 -6.87 4.83
N SER A 147 7.12 -6.71 5.26
CA SER A 147 6.73 -6.84 6.67
C SER A 147 5.52 -7.77 6.86
N PHE A 148 5.59 -8.61 7.90
CA PHE A 148 4.60 -9.64 8.22
C PHE A 148 4.45 -9.82 9.72
N TYR A 149 3.30 -10.33 10.16
CA TYR A 149 3.17 -10.86 11.52
C TYR A 149 3.45 -12.37 11.55
N ILE A 150 4.21 -12.79 12.55
CA ILE A 150 4.46 -14.21 12.88
C ILE A 150 4.04 -14.49 14.32
N MET A 151 3.91 -15.77 14.67
CA MET A 151 3.99 -16.23 16.06
C MET A 151 5.46 -16.32 16.47
N ASP A 152 5.81 -15.87 17.68
CA ASP A 152 7.08 -16.22 18.31
C ASP A 152 6.96 -17.43 19.26
N GLU A 153 8.05 -17.76 19.94
CA GLU A 153 8.15 -18.93 20.83
C GLU A 153 7.20 -18.87 22.04
N ASN A 154 6.76 -17.68 22.44
CA ASN A 154 5.83 -17.48 23.57
C ASN A 154 4.36 -17.52 23.13
N LEU A 155 4.09 -17.74 21.84
CA LEU A 155 2.79 -17.54 21.21
C LEU A 155 2.31 -16.08 21.25
N ASP A 156 3.26 -15.12 21.19
CA ASP A 156 2.95 -13.71 20.96
C ASP A 156 3.01 -13.34 19.47
N LYS A 157 2.10 -12.46 19.03
CA LYS A 157 2.05 -11.98 17.64
C LYS A 157 3.08 -10.87 17.43
N LYS A 158 4.12 -11.15 16.65
CA LYS A 158 5.28 -10.27 16.45
C LYS A 158 5.38 -9.77 15.01
N LEU A 159 5.57 -8.46 14.84
CA LEU A 159 5.90 -7.85 13.53
C LEU A 159 7.37 -8.14 13.20
N VAL A 160 7.61 -8.68 12.00
CA VAL A 160 8.95 -8.96 11.48
C VAL A 160 9.10 -8.30 10.10
N THR A 161 10.28 -7.73 9.87
CA THR A 161 10.67 -7.12 8.60
C THR A 161 11.83 -7.90 8.01
N VAL A 162 11.70 -8.30 6.73
CA VAL A 162 12.64 -9.17 6.02
C VAL A 162 13.16 -8.45 4.77
N PRO A 163 14.49 -8.41 4.50
CA PRO A 163 15.01 -7.82 3.26
C PRO A 163 14.60 -8.64 2.03
N LYS A 164 14.12 -7.96 0.97
CA LYS A 164 13.62 -8.64 -0.25
C LYS A 164 14.68 -9.49 -0.94
N LYS A 165 15.96 -9.10 -0.83
CA LYS A 165 17.11 -9.87 -1.35
C LYS A 165 17.28 -11.24 -0.69
N ASP A 166 16.75 -11.41 0.52
CA ASP A 166 16.87 -12.64 1.31
C ASP A 166 15.62 -13.52 1.20
N VAL A 167 14.65 -13.15 0.36
CA VAL A 167 13.39 -13.89 0.16
C VAL A 167 13.44 -14.67 -1.15
N ALA A 168 13.36 -15.99 -1.07
CA ALA A 168 13.30 -16.87 -2.23
C ALA A 168 11.86 -17.15 -2.70
N THR A 169 10.92 -17.33 -1.77
CA THR A 169 9.52 -17.63 -2.12
C THR A 169 8.55 -17.17 -1.03
N ILE A 170 7.36 -16.70 -1.44
CA ILE A 170 6.21 -16.46 -0.56
C ILE A 170 5.04 -17.32 -1.06
N LYS A 171 4.40 -18.09 -0.20
CA LYS A 171 3.19 -18.87 -0.48
C LYS A 171 2.01 -18.32 0.30
N ILE A 172 0.83 -18.29 -0.32
CA ILE A 172 -0.42 -17.80 0.29
C ILE A 172 -1.45 -18.94 0.29
N ASN A 173 -2.11 -19.15 1.43
CA ASN A 173 -3.04 -20.24 1.67
C ASN A 173 -4.49 -19.90 1.25
#